data_AF-A0A7K1UVH4-F1
#
_entry.id   AF-A0A7K1UVH4-F1
#
_cell.length_a   1.000
_cell.length_b   1.000
_cell.length_c   1.000
_cell.angle_alpha   90.00
_cell.angle_beta   90.00
_cell.angle_gamma   90.00
#
_symmetry.space_group_name_H-M   'P 1'
#
loop_
_entity.id
_entity.type
_entity.pdbx_description
1 polymer ?
#
loop_
_entity_poly.entity_id
_entity_poly.type
_entity_poly.pdbx_seq_one_letter_code
_entity_poly.pdbx_strand_id
1 'polypeptide(L)'
;MWFTLLFATLAGVMGTNALPHFVKGLLGEEFPNVLGNSPLRNALAGWLGLVLAAGFAAVSDLPAHPWPGAVALSVGALAMTVFHGRRGAYRLNDALRLPNPA
;
A
#
# COMPACT_ATOMS: atom_id res chain seq x y z
N MET A 1 -22.17 -5.19 4.19
CA MET A 1 -21.29 -6.27 3.68
C MET A 1 -20.49 -5.89 2.42
N TRP A 2 -21.09 -5.65 1.23
CA TRP A 2 -20.28 -5.31 0.02
C TRP A 2 -19.36 -4.10 0.21
N PHE A 3 -19.87 -3.06 0.86
CA PHE A 3 -19.11 -1.88 1.27
C PHE A 3 -17.91 -2.26 2.15
N THR A 4 -18.12 -3.09 3.18
CA THR A 4 -17.07 -3.61 4.05
C THR A 4 -16.02 -4.39 3.29
N LEU A 5 -16.42 -5.31 2.40
CA LEU A 5 -15.49 -6.07 1.59
C LEU A 5 -14.60 -5.15 0.75
N LEU A 6 -15.21 -4.18 0.05
CA LEU A 6 -14.47 -3.23 -0.78
C LEU A 6 -13.47 -2.42 0.06
N PHE A 7 -13.94 -1.72 1.09
CA PHE A 7 -13.08 -0.81 1.86
C PHE A 7 -12.06 -1.53 2.72
N ALA A 8 -12.38 -2.71 3.27
CA ALA A 8 -11.40 -3.52 3.98
C ALA A 8 -10.30 -4.03 3.02
N THR A 9 -10.66 -4.50 1.82
CA THR A 9 -9.67 -4.87 0.79
C THR A 9 -8.80 -3.68 0.39
N LEU A 10 -9.38 -2.51 0.15
CA LEU A 10 -8.61 -1.29 -0.15
C LEU A 10 -7.70 -0.87 1.01
N ALA A 11 -8.14 -1.03 2.25
CA ALA A 11 -7.31 -0.78 3.43
C ALA A 11 -6.09 -1.71 3.46
N GLY A 12 -6.29 -3.01 3.21
CA GLY A 12 -5.20 -3.98 3.10
C GLY A 12 -4.22 -3.65 1.98
N VAL A 13 -4.73 -3.35 0.78
CA VAL A 13 -3.90 -2.95 -0.37
C VAL A 13 -3.07 -1.71 -0.05
N MET A 14 -3.69 -0.63 0.43
CA MET A 14 -2.96 0.60 0.71
C MET A 14 -2.01 0.48 1.89
N GLY A 15 -2.40 -0.23 2.95
CA GLY A 15 -1.56 -0.44 4.13
C GLY A 15 -0.26 -1.16 3.75
N THR A 16 -0.38 -2.30 3.06
CA THR A 16 0.79 -3.06 2.61
C THR A 16 1.57 -2.34 1.51
N ASN A 17 0.92 -1.55 0.66
CA ASN A 17 1.60 -0.75 -0.35
C ASN A 17 2.46 0.33 0.30
N ALA A 18 1.95 0.98 1.34
CA ALA A 18 2.58 2.09 2.03
C ALA A 18 3.83 1.69 2.80
N LEU A 19 3.84 0.49 3.39
CA LEU A 19 4.91 -0.03 4.24
C LEU A 19 6.33 0.08 3.64
N PRO A 20 6.65 -0.46 2.45
CA PRO A 20 7.99 -0.35 1.89
C PRO A 20 8.40 1.10 1.63
N HIS A 21 7.50 1.95 1.12
CA HIS A 21 7.78 3.36 0.91
C HIS A 21 8.08 4.09 2.23
N PHE A 22 7.26 3.86 3.25
CA PHE A 22 7.40 4.51 4.55
C PHE A 22 8.70 4.08 5.24
N VAL A 23 8.93 2.77 5.34
CA VAL A 23 10.11 2.22 6.03
C VAL A 23 11.39 2.62 5.30
N LYS A 24 11.48 2.42 3.98
CA LYS A 24 12.68 2.81 3.21
C LYS A 24 12.92 4.32 3.29
N GLY A 25 11.87 5.11 3.14
CA GLY A 25 11.98 6.57 3.22
C GLY A 25 12.47 7.07 4.59
N LEU A 26 11.95 6.51 5.69
CA LEU A 26 12.43 6.84 7.05
C LEU A 26 13.88 6.42 7.30
N LEU A 27 14.34 5.36 6.63
CA LEU A 27 15.73 4.90 6.70
C LEU A 27 16.68 5.69 5.79
N GLY A 28 16.19 6.69 5.05
CA GLY A 28 17.02 7.44 4.11
C GLY A 28 17.32 6.67 2.82
N GLU A 29 16.57 5.62 2.52
CA GLU A 29 16.76 4.76 1.36
C GLU A 29 15.77 5.07 0.24
N GLU A 30 16.22 4.89 -1.00
CA GLU A 30 15.36 4.98 -2.17
C GLU A 30 14.54 3.69 -2.38
N PHE A 31 13.35 3.85 -2.95
CA PHE A 31 12.46 2.77 -3.37
C PHE A 31 11.65 3.22 -4.59
N PRO A 32 11.28 2.32 -5.54
CA PRO A 32 10.53 2.70 -6.73
C PRO A 32 9.24 3.39 -6.35
N ASN A 33 9.06 4.63 -6.81
CA ASN A 33 7.91 5.43 -6.45
C ASN A 33 7.47 6.27 -7.65
N VAL A 34 6.17 6.25 -7.94
CA VAL A 34 5.57 7.00 -9.05
C VAL A 34 5.70 8.52 -8.88
N LEU A 35 5.92 9.01 -7.65
CA LEU A 35 6.19 10.41 -7.33
C LEU A 35 7.69 10.76 -7.40
N GLY A 36 8.55 9.78 -7.66
CA GLY A 36 10.02 9.87 -7.74
C GLY A 36 10.74 9.22 -6.57
N ASN A 37 11.98 8.76 -6.81
CA ASN A 37 12.65 7.76 -5.97
C ASN A 37 13.40 8.28 -4.75
N SER A 38 13.29 9.55 -4.35
CA SER A 38 14.06 10.05 -3.20
C SER A 38 13.54 9.51 -1.86
N PRO A 39 14.38 9.46 -0.80
CA PRO A 39 13.94 8.98 0.52
C PRO A 39 12.78 9.79 1.09
N LEU A 40 12.83 11.13 0.98
CA LEU A 40 11.74 12.00 1.46
C LEU A 40 10.43 11.73 0.72
N ARG A 41 10.46 11.55 -0.61
CA ARG A 41 9.26 11.26 -1.39
C ARG A 41 8.68 9.89 -1.05
N ASN A 42 9.53 8.91 -0.77
CA ASN A 42 9.12 7.61 -0.25
C ASN A 42 8.47 7.71 1.13
N ALA A 43 9.07 8.46 2.07
CA ALA A 43 8.50 8.66 3.40
C ALA A 43 7.11 9.32 3.31
N LEU A 44 6.96 10.37 2.49
CA LEU A 44 5.68 11.07 2.29
C LEU A 44 4.63 10.20 1.59
N ALA A 45 5.01 9.46 0.55
CA ALA A 45 4.10 8.54 -0.14
C ALA A 45 3.64 7.41 0.77
N GLY A 46 4.56 6.85 1.56
CA GLY A 46 4.26 5.85 2.57
C GLY A 46 3.33 6.39 3.65
N TRP A 47 3.63 7.57 4.20
CA TRP A 47 2.75 8.21 5.19
C TRP A 47 1.34 8.46 4.64
N LEU A 48 1.22 9.02 3.44
CA LEU A 48 -0.07 9.24 2.78
C LEU A 48 -0.83 7.92 2.56
N GLY A 49 -0.12 6.87 2.13
CA GLY A 49 -0.70 5.55 1.97
C GLY A 49 -1.22 4.95 3.28
N LEU A 50 -0.51 5.14 4.39
CA LEU A 50 -0.97 4.73 5.72
C LEU A 50 -2.21 5.51 6.18
N VAL A 51 -2.26 6.83 5.92
CA VAL A 51 -3.45 7.66 6.20
C VAL A 51 -4.66 7.17 5.40
N LEU A 52 -4.47 6.86 4.11
CA LEU A 52 -5.53 6.30 3.27
C LEU A 52 -5.97 4.92 3.76
N ALA A 53 -5.04 4.05 4.14
CA ALA A 53 -5.36 2.73 4.70
C ALA A 53 -6.20 2.86 5.99
N ALA A 54 -5.82 3.76 6.88
CA ALA A 54 -6.59 4.05 8.10
C ALA A 54 -7.98 4.62 7.78
N GLY A 55 -8.08 5.53 6.80
CA GLY A 55 -9.35 6.08 6.33
C GLY A 55 -10.28 5.00 5.77
N PHE A 56 -9.76 4.10 4.93
CA PHE A 56 -10.52 2.97 4.40
C PHE A 56 -10.96 1.99 5.50
N ALA A 57 -10.08 1.68 6.45
CA ALA A 57 -10.43 0.84 7.59
C ALA A 57 -11.54 1.50 8.44
N ALA A 58 -11.44 2.81 8.70
CA ALA A 58 -12.42 3.55 9.50
C ALA A 58 -13.82 3.54 8.88
N VAL A 59 -13.92 3.62 7.55
CA VAL A 59 -15.23 3.58 6.87
C VAL A 59 -15.72 2.16 6.59
N SER A 60 -14.87 1.14 6.62
CA SER A 60 -15.23 -0.23 6.20
C SER A 60 -16.29 -0.94 7.07
N ASP A 61 -16.76 -0.36 8.17
CA ASP A 61 -17.76 -0.97 9.07
C ASP A 61 -17.33 -2.37 9.58
N LEU A 62 -16.02 -2.51 9.88
CA LEU A 62 -15.43 -3.73 10.43
C LEU A 62 -16.15 -4.26 11.67
N PRO A 63 -16.59 -3.43 12.64
CA PRO A 63 -17.28 -3.93 13.83
C PRO A 63 -18.59 -4.68 13.52
N ALA A 64 -19.34 -4.28 12.49
CA ALA A 64 -20.57 -4.96 12.08
C ALA A 64 -20.31 -6.26 11.29
N HIS A 65 -19.14 -6.38 10.65
CA HIS A 65 -18.78 -7.52 9.81
C HIS A 65 -17.33 -7.98 10.05
N PRO A 66 -16.99 -8.42 11.28
CA PRO A 66 -15.60 -8.62 11.69
C PRO A 66 -14.88 -9.68 10.86
N TRP A 67 -15.51 -10.84 10.62
CA TRP A 67 -14.87 -11.93 9.86
C TRP A 67 -14.77 -11.63 8.36
N PRO A 68 -15.85 -11.26 7.65
CA PRO A 68 -15.74 -10.92 6.24
C PRO A 68 -14.79 -9.76 5.99
N GLY A 69 -14.82 -8.73 6.85
CA GLY A 69 -13.92 -7.59 6.75
C GLY A 69 -12.45 -7.96 7.01
N ALA A 70 -12.17 -8.76 8.05
CA ALA A 70 -10.80 -9.25 8.30
C ALA A 70 -10.25 -10.06 7.12
N VAL A 71 -11.05 -10.99 6.57
CA VAL A 71 -10.66 -11.78 5.38
C VAL A 71 -10.38 -10.86 4.19
N ALA A 72 -11.28 -9.91 3.91
CA ALA A 72 -11.13 -8.97 2.80
C ALA A 72 -9.87 -8.10 2.94
N LEU A 73 -9.57 -7.62 4.15
CA LEU A 73 -8.34 -6.89 4.47
C LEU A 73 -7.11 -7.76 4.23
N SER A 74 -7.10 -8.99 4.75
CA SER A 74 -5.99 -9.93 4.55
C SER A 74 -5.75 -10.26 3.08
N VAL A 75 -6.81 -10.41 2.27
CA VAL A 75 -6.69 -10.63 0.83
C VAL A 75 -6.04 -9.43 0.13
N GLY A 76 -6.47 -8.21 0.45
CA GLY A 76 -5.87 -7.00 -0.10
C GLY A 76 -4.40 -6.86 0.26
N ALA A 77 -4.07 -7.11 1.53
CA ALA A 77 -2.69 -7.11 2.01
C ALA A 77 -1.84 -8.17 1.28
N LEU A 78 -2.33 -9.41 1.18
CA LEU A 78 -1.65 -10.50 0.49
C LEU A 78 -1.39 -10.17 -0.99
N ALA A 79 -2.36 -9.60 -1.69
CA ALA A 79 -2.20 -9.19 -3.09
C ALA A 79 -1.04 -8.21 -3.26
N MET A 80 -0.92 -7.23 -2.35
CA MET A 80 0.14 -6.23 -2.39
C MET A 80 1.49 -6.79 -1.89
N THR A 81 1.50 -7.73 -0.95
CA THR A 81 2.70 -8.50 -0.58
C THR A 81 3.24 -9.25 -1.79
N VAL A 82 2.39 -9.95 -2.55
CA VAL A 82 2.80 -10.65 -3.77
C VAL A 82 3.29 -9.66 -4.83
N PHE A 83 2.61 -8.52 -5.01
CA PHE A 83 3.04 -7.48 -5.94
C PHE A 83 4.47 -7.01 -5.62
N HIS A 84 4.74 -6.58 -4.39
CA HIS A 84 6.08 -6.13 -3.98
C HIS A 84 7.11 -7.27 -4.01
N GLY A 85 6.75 -8.45 -3.50
CA GLY A 85 7.63 -9.64 -3.50
C GLY A 85 8.06 -10.08 -4.91
N ARG A 86 7.25 -9.78 -5.94
CA ARG A 86 7.58 -10.04 -7.36
C ARG A 86 8.18 -8.83 -8.08
N ARG A 87 8.73 -7.87 -7.33
CA ARG A 87 9.29 -6.59 -7.83
C ARG A 87 8.29 -5.79 -8.67
N GLY A 88 7.00 -5.87 -8.34
CA GLY A 88 5.92 -5.17 -9.05
C GLY A 88 6.13 -3.67 -9.13
N ALA A 89 6.61 -3.03 -8.06
CA ALA A 89 6.90 -1.60 -8.04
C ALA A 89 7.98 -1.20 -9.07
N TYR A 90 9.05 -1.99 -9.19
CA TYR A 90 10.10 -1.77 -10.18
C TYR A 90 9.57 -1.91 -11.61
N ARG A 91 8.80 -2.98 -11.85
CA ARG A 91 8.18 -3.24 -13.16
C ARG A 91 7.16 -2.18 -13.54
N LEU A 92 6.46 -1.60 -12.56
CA LEU A 92 5.53 -0.50 -12.79
C LEU A 92 6.29 0.77 -13.21
N ASN A 93 7.41 1.10 -12.56
CA ASN A 93 8.27 2.19 -13.00
C ASN A 93 8.76 1.95 -14.44
N ASP A 94 9.24 0.75 -14.78
CA ASP A 94 9.66 0.42 -16.15
C ASP A 94 8.53 0.63 -17.17
N ALA A 95 7.32 0.14 -16.85
CA ALA A 95 6.14 0.28 -17.71
C ALA A 95 5.73 1.74 -17.92
N LEU A 96 5.90 2.57 -16.90
CA LEU A 96 5.63 4.01 -16.93
C LEU A 96 6.82 4.85 -17.44
N ARG A 97 7.94 4.20 -17.82
CA ARG A 97 9.21 4.85 -18.20
C ARG A 97 9.75 5.81 -17.13
N LEU A 98 9.53 5.47 -15.87
CA LEU A 98 10.10 6.14 -14.71
C LEU A 98 11.43 5.49 -14.34
N PRO A 99 12.41 6.23 -13.80
CA PRO A 99 13.64 5.64 -13.33
C PRO A 99 13.37 4.67 -12.18
N ASN A 100 14.17 3.61 -12.08
CA ASN A 100 14.26 2.78 -10.89
C ASN A 100 15.44 3.26 -10.02
N PRO A 101 15.34 3.16 -8.68
CA PRO A 101 16.49 3.42 -7.81
C PRO A 101 17.59 2.41 -8.10
N ALA A 102 18.84 2.86 -7.90
CA ALA A 102 20.06 2.09 -8.18
C ALA A 102 20.18 0.82 -7.32
#